data_AF-A0A1J3EKM0-F1
#
_entry.id   AF-A0A1J3EKM0-F1
#
_cell.length_a   1.000
_cell.length_b   1.000
_cell.length_c   1.000
_cell.angle_alpha   90.00
_cell.angle_beta   90.00
_cell.angle_gamma   90.00
#
_symmetry.space_group_name_H-M   'P 1'
#
loop_
_entity.id
_entity.type
_entity.pdbx_description
1 polymer ?
#
loop_
_entity_poly.entity_id
_entity_poly.type
_entity_poly.pdbx_seq_one_letter_code
_entity_poly.pdbx_strand_id
1 'polypeptide(L)' 'MMFHTNVPKKLWGDAVVTACYLINRTPTKILHDLSPFEVLNNTKPILDHLRVFGCVCFVLVPGENRNKLDAKSTKA' A
#
# COMPACT_ATOMS: atom_id res chain seq x y z
N MET A 1 -13.30 10.45 6.63
CA MET A 1 -12.42 10.03 5.51
C MET A 1 -12.76 8.62 5.02
N MET A 2 -12.55 7.53 5.77
CA MET A 2 -12.85 6.16 5.29
C MET A 2 -14.35 5.81 5.16
N PHE A 3 -15.19 6.32 6.06
CA PHE A 3 -16.65 6.13 6.01
C PHE A 3 -17.28 6.84 4.80
N HIS A 4 -16.72 7.97 4.38
CA HIS A 4 -17.25 8.79 3.28
C HIS A 4 -16.81 8.23 1.91
N THR A 5 -15.73 7.45 1.86
CA THR A 5 -15.19 6.86 0.63
C THR A 5 -15.63 5.41 0.43
N ASN A 6 -16.64 4.93 1.17
CA ASN A 6 -17.18 3.56 1.08
C ASN A 6 -16.12 2.45 1.16
N VAL A 7 -15.06 2.64 1.94
CA VAL A 7 -14.05 1.60 2.15
C VAL A 7 -14.68 0.46 2.97
N PRO A 8 -14.66 -0.79 2.47
CA PRO A 8 -15.15 -1.94 3.22
C PRO A 8 -14.52 -2.02 4.62
N LYS A 9 -15.33 -2.22 5.66
CA LYS A 9 -14.86 -2.28 7.07
C LYS A 9 -13.71 -3.27 7.28
N LYS A 10 -13.68 -4.37 6.53
CA LYS A 10 -12.60 -5.37 6.57
C LYS A 10 -11.21 -4.80 6.24
N LEU A 11 -11.14 -3.69 5.50
CA LEU A 11 -9.88 -3.05 5.08
C LEU A 11 -9.43 -1.91 6.01
N TRP A 12 -10.18 -1.61 7.07
CA TRP A 12 -9.86 -0.47 7.93
C TRP A 12 -8.57 -0.69 8.72
N GLY A 13 -8.29 -1.93 9.12
CA GLY A 13 -7.00 -2.28 9.75
C GLY A 13 -5.83 -1.99 8.80
N ASP A 14 -5.93 -2.45 7.55
CA ASP A 14 -4.91 -2.22 6.52
C ASP A 14 -4.74 -0.72 6.22
N ALA A 15 -5.83 0.05 6.23
CA ALA A 15 -5.79 1.50 6.04
C ALA A 15 -4.97 2.20 7.14
N VAL A 16 -5.19 1.82 8.40
CA VAL A 16 -4.46 2.38 9.55
C VAL A 16 -2.98 2.00 9.50
N VAL A 17 -2.67 0.74 9.20
CA VAL A 17 -1.28 0.27 9.04
C VAL A 17 -0.58 1.01 7.90
N THR A 18 -1.27 1.21 6.77
CA THR A 18 -0.75 1.96 5.63
C THR A 18 -0.49 3.43 5.99
N ALA A 19 -1.40 4.07 6.72
CA ALA A 19 -1.19 5.44 7.17
C ALA A 19 0.05 5.57 8.08
N CYS A 20 0.22 4.66 9.04
CA CYS A 20 1.41 4.61 9.89
C CYS A 20 2.70 4.39 9.07
N TYR A 21 2.66 3.46 8.11
CA TYR A 21 3.77 3.20 7.20
C TYR A 21 4.21 4.46 6.42
N LEU A 22 3.24 5.23 5.91
CA LEU A 22 3.47 6.48 5.19
C LEU A 22 4.00 7.58 6.10
N ILE A 23 3.45 7.74 7.31
CA ILE A 23 3.94 8.72 8.29
C ILE A 23 5.42 8.48 8.59
N ASN A 24 5.82 7.22 8.79
CA ASN A 24 7.22 6.88 9.06
C ASN A 24 8.17 7.13 7.88
N ARG A 25 7.65 7.30 6.67
CA ARG A 25 8.44 7.55 5.43
C ARG A 25 8.24 8.95 4.84
N THR A 26 7.40 9.76 5.48
CA THR A 26 7.21 11.15 5.09
C THR A 26 8.26 12.01 5.80
N PRO A 27 8.97 12.88 5.07
CA PRO A 27 9.85 13.88 5.66
C PRO A 27 9.13 14.76 6.69
N THR A 28 9.82 15.09 7.78
CA THR A 28 9.26 15.96 8.83
C THR A 28 10.23 17.09 9.18
N LYS A 29 9.70 18.29 9.41
CA LYS A 29 10.52 19.47 9.76
C LYS A 29 11.33 19.30 11.04
N ILE A 30 10.80 18.54 11.99
CA ILE A 30 11.44 18.27 13.29
C ILE A 30 12.73 17.45 13.09
N LEU A 31 12.78 16.62 12.05
CA LEU A 31 13.93 15.81 11.68
C LEU A 31 14.73 16.44 10.53
N HIS A 32 14.72 17.77 10.40
CA HIS A 32 15.45 18.49 9.33
C HIS A 32 15.10 18.00 7.91
N ASP A 33 13.80 17.78 7.67
CA ASP A 33 13.27 17.26 6.40
C ASP A 33 13.75 15.84 6.05
N LEU A 34 14.17 15.06 7.05
CA LEU A 34 14.32 13.61 6.97
C LEU A 34 13.05 12.91 7.44
N SER A 35 12.81 11.71 6.90
CA SER A 35 11.78 10.80 7.40
C SER A 35 12.28 10.00 8.62
N PRO A 36 11.38 9.59 9.53
CA PRO A 36 11.76 8.68 10.63
C PRO A 36 12.46 7.40 10.15
N PHE A 37 12.05 6.87 8.99
CA PHE A 37 12.69 5.71 8.36
C PHE A 37 14.15 5.99 7.99
N GLU A 38 14.44 7.16 7.39
CA GLU A 38 15.81 7.55 7.04
C GLU A 38 16.70 7.69 8.27
N VAL A 39 16.18 8.29 9.34
CA VAL A 39 16.94 8.48 10.59
C VAL A 39 17.26 7.12 11.23
N LEU A 40 16.33 6.17 11.20
CA LEU A 40 16.53 4.86 11.82
C LEU A 40 17.41 3.93 10.99
N ASN A 41 17.26 3.94 9.65
CA ASN A 41 17.89 2.96 8.76
C ASN A 41 19.07 3.54 7.97
N ASN A 42 19.38 4.84 8.13
CA ASN A 42 20.41 5.58 7.38
C ASN A 42 20.30 5.43 5.86
N THR A 43 19.09 5.16 5.35
CA THR A 43 18.82 4.88 3.94
C THR A 43 17.48 5.50 3.53
N LYS A 44 17.40 6.00 2.30
CA LYS A 44 16.15 6.57 1.76
C LYS A 44 15.11 5.47 1.52
N PRO A 45 13.83 5.69 1.85
CA PRO A 45 12.80 4.73 1.53
C PRO A 45 12.60 4.68 0.01
N ILE A 46 12.56 3.47 -0.54
CA ILE A 46 12.07 3.24 -1.90
C ILE A 46 10.54 3.28 -1.82
N LEU A 47 9.89 4.07 -2.68
CA LEU A 47 8.43 4.30 -2.65
C LEU A 47 7.70 3.81 -3.92
N ASP A 48 8.41 3.19 -4.87
CA ASP A 48 7.87 2.78 -6.18
C ASP A 48 6.75 1.74 -6.07
N HIS A 49 6.67 1.02 -4.95
CA HIS A 49 5.63 0.05 -4.66
C HIS A 49 4.34 0.68 -4.13
N LEU A 50 4.36 1.96 -3.74
CA LEU A 50 3.17 2.63 -3.22
C LEU A 50 2.09 2.74 -4.30
N ARG A 51 0.85 2.48 -3.89
CA ARG A 51 -0.35 2.63 -4.70
C ARG A 51 -1.40 3.38 -3.89
N VAL A 52 -2.28 4.09 -4.58
CA VAL A 52 -3.39 4.81 -3.94
C VAL A 52 -4.29 3.81 -3.24
N PHE A 53 -4.60 4.06 -1.97
CA PHE A 53 -5.50 3.20 -1.22
C PHE A 53 -6.89 3.19 -1.89
N GLY A 54 -7.40 2.01 -2.24
CA GLY A 54 -8.66 1.85 -2.98
C GLY A 54 -8.52 1.94 -4.51
N CYS A 55 -7.30 1.93 -5.06
CA CYS A 55 -7.12 1.77 -6.50
C CYS A 55 -7.58 0.37 -6.97
N VAL A 56 -7.89 0.24 -8.26
CA VAL A 56 -8.15 -1.07 -8.87
C VAL A 56 -6.89 -1.93 -8.78
N CYS A 57 -7.03 -3.14 -8.24
CA CYS A 57 -5.97 -4.14 -8.21
C CYS A 57 -6.43 -5.44 -8.89
N PHE A 58 -5.44 -6.21 -9.35
CA PHE A 58 -5.64 -7.50 -10.00
C PHE A 58 -4.91 -8.57 -9.18
N VAL A 59 -5.63 -9.64 -8.82
CA VAL A 59 -5.10 -10.76 -8.06
C VAL A 59 -4.74 -11.87 -9.03
N LEU A 60 -3.53 -12.41 -8.90
CA LEU A 60 -3.06 -13.54 -9.67
C LEU A 60 -3.93 -14.77 -9.38
N VAL A 61 -4.50 -15.37 -10.43
CA VAL A 61 -5.22 -16.63 -10.33
C VAL A 61 -4.20 -17.77 -10.25
N PRO A 62 -4.28 -18.66 -9.24
CA PRO A 62 -3.38 -19.81 -9.11
C PRO A 62 -3.32 -20.65 -10.38
N GLY A 63 -2.15 -21.24 -10.65
CA GLY A 63 -1.90 -22.04 -11.86
C GLY A 63 -2.86 -23.23 -12.00
N GLU A 64 -3.23 -23.83 -10.88
CA GLU A 64 -4.16 -24.97 -10.81
C GLU A 64 -5.58 -24.60 -11.24
N ASN A 65 -5.94 -23.32 -11.17
CA ASN A 65 -7.28 -22.81 -11.46
C ASN A 65 -7.37 -22.15 -12.85
N ARG A 66 -6.37 -22.34 -13.74
CA ARG A 66 -6.34 -21.70 -15.06
C ARG A 66 -5.83 -22.62 -16.17
N ASN A 67 -6.46 -22.54 -17.34
CA ASN A 67 -5.94 -23.14 -18.56
C ASN A 67 -4.96 -22.19 -19.27
N LYS A 68 -4.24 -22.70 -20.28
CA LYS A 68 -3.19 -21.96 -21.01
C LYS A 68 -3.67 -20.64 -21.62
N LEU A 69 -4.95 -20.55 -22.02
CA LEU A 69 -5.53 -19.38 -22.66
C LEU A 69 -6.42 -18.54 -21.73
N ASP A 70 -6.54 -18.95 -20.46
CA ASP A 70 -7.36 -18.21 -19.49
C ASP A 70 -6.63 -16.96 -19.00
N ALA A 71 -7.41 -15.97 -18.58
CA ALA A 71 -6.87 -14.78 -17.95
C ALA A 71 -6.05 -15.16 -16.70
N LYS A 72 -4.84 -14.60 -16.57
CA LYS A 72 -3.96 -14.90 -15.45
C LYS A 72 -4.35 -14.21 -14.14
N SER A 73 -5.21 -13.20 -14.21
CA SER A 73 -5.57 -12.38 -13.05
C SER A 73 -7.01 -11.92 -13.09
N THR A 74 -7.62 -11.81 -11.92
CA THR A 74 -8.99 -11.32 -11.74
C THR A 74 -8.96 -9.98 -11.01
N LYS A 75 -9.87 -9.06 -11.37
CA LYS A 75 -10.04 -7.80 -10.65
C LYS A 75 -10.52 -8.09 -9.22
N ALA A 76 -9.87 -7.49 -8.23
CA ALA A 76 -10.23 -7.62 -6.82
C ALA A 76 -11.47 -6.81 -6.43
#